data_AF-A0A1A8F8J5-F1
#
_entry.id   AF-A0A1A8F8J5-F1
#
_cell.length_a   1.000
_cell.length_b   1.000
_cell.length_c   1.000
_cell.angle_alpha   90.00
_cell.angle_beta   90.00
_cell.angle_gamma   90.00
#
_symmetry.space_group_name_H-M   'P 1'
#
loop_
_entity.id
_entity.type
_entity.pdbx_description
1 polymer ?
#
loop_
_entity_poly.entity_id
_entity_poly.type
_entity_poly.pdbx_seq_one_letter_code
_entity_poly.pdbx_strand_id
1 'polypeptide(L)'
;IVVDWNRGAANLNYFTAVSYTREAAHNLTGFIKTMQEEGASLSSIHLIGVSLGAHLAGFVGANLKGKIGRITGLDPAGPMFTS
;
A
#
# COMPACT_ATOMS: atom_id res chain seq x y z
N ILE A 1 -8.80 -6.59 -7.89
CA ILE A 1 -8.64 -5.14 -8.16
C ILE A 1 -7.18 -4.92 -8.51
N VAL A 2 -6.88 -4.26 -9.62
CA VAL A 2 -5.51 -3.86 -9.99
C VAL A 2 -5.38 -2.38 -9.67
N VAL A 3 -4.39 -2.03 -8.83
CA VAL A 3 -4.09 -0.63 -8.48
C VAL A 3 -2.91 -0.19 -9.33
N ASP A 4 -3.19 0.54 -10.41
CA ASP A 4 -2.16 1.17 -11.25
C ASP A 4 -1.86 2.57 -10.71
N TRP A 5 -0.59 2.82 -10.36
CA TRP A 5 -0.08 4.08 -9.82
C TRP A 5 1.06 4.67 -10.67
N ASN A 6 1.15 4.30 -11.96
CA ASN A 6 2.23 4.69 -12.87
C ASN A 6 2.56 6.19 -12.88
N ARG A 7 1.56 7.08 -12.75
CA ARG A 7 1.77 8.54 -12.71
C ARG A 7 2.56 9.03 -11.49
N GLY A 8 2.56 8.29 -10.39
CA GLY A 8 3.35 8.60 -9.19
C GLY A 8 4.74 7.96 -9.20
N ALA A 9 4.88 6.81 -9.85
CA ALA A 9 6.11 6.03 -9.96
C ALA A 9 7.13 6.61 -10.96
N ALA A 10 6.66 7.33 -11.98
CA ALA A 10 7.50 7.86 -13.08
C ALA A 10 8.34 9.10 -12.73
N ASN A 11 8.36 9.54 -11.46
CA ASN A 11 9.17 10.69 -11.05
C ASN A 11 10.59 10.23 -10.63
N LEU A 12 11.61 10.75 -11.31
CA LEU A 12 13.05 10.55 -11.03
C LEU A 12 13.50 10.97 -9.61
N ASN A 13 12.60 11.54 -8.81
CA ASN A 13 12.84 11.89 -7.41
C ASN A 13 12.14 10.88 -6.48
N TYR A 14 12.93 9.94 -5.97
CA TYR A 14 12.51 8.88 -5.03
C TYR A 14 11.75 9.43 -3.81
N PHE A 15 12.11 10.62 -3.31
CA PHE A 15 11.40 11.31 -2.22
C PHE A 15 9.97 11.71 -2.57
N THR A 16 9.73 12.13 -3.81
CA THR A 16 8.39 12.47 -4.28
C THR A 16 7.55 11.20 -4.47
N ALA A 17 8.15 10.14 -5.01
CA ALA A 17 7.49 8.83 -5.15
C ALA A 17 7.06 8.27 -3.79
N VAL A 18 7.94 8.33 -2.78
CA VAL A 18 7.62 7.93 -1.38
C VAL A 18 6.49 8.77 -0.79
N SER A 19 6.48 10.09 -1.05
CA SER A 19 5.41 10.99 -0.58
C SER A 19 4.06 10.63 -1.19
N TYR A 20 4.01 10.37 -2.50
CA TYR A 20 2.81 9.86 -3.18
C TYR A 20 2.39 8.48 -2.68
N THR A 21 3.34 7.66 -2.22
CA THR A 21 3.05 6.33 -1.66
C THR A 21 2.20 6.44 -0.39
N ARG A 22 2.42 7.46 0.44
CA ARG A 22 1.62 7.71 1.66
C ARG A 22 0.21 8.19 1.34
N GLU A 23 0.06 9.09 0.37
CA GLU A 23 -1.25 9.57 -0.06
C GLU A 23 -2.06 8.45 -0.72
N ALA A 24 -1.43 7.67 -1.60
CA ALA A 24 -2.05 6.49 -2.19
C ALA A 24 -2.43 5.43 -1.15
N ALA A 25 -1.58 5.22 -0.13
CA ALA A 25 -1.92 4.35 1.00
C ALA A 25 -3.13 4.87 1.79
N HIS A 26 -3.27 6.18 1.99
CA HIS A 26 -4.43 6.76 2.66
C HIS A 26 -5.72 6.54 1.86
N ASN A 27 -5.68 6.81 0.55
CA ASN A 27 -6.81 6.55 -0.35
C ASN A 27 -7.20 5.07 -0.38
N LEU A 28 -6.22 4.17 -0.47
CA LEU A 28 -6.47 2.73 -0.44
C LEU A 28 -7.00 2.26 0.92
N THR A 29 -6.53 2.84 2.02
CA THR A 29 -7.08 2.59 3.36
C THR A 29 -8.55 3.02 3.45
N GLY A 30 -8.88 4.20 2.91
CA GLY A 30 -10.26 4.70 2.87
C GLY A 30 -11.17 3.76 2.09
N PHE A 31 -10.75 3.34 0.89
CA PHE A 31 -11.48 2.38 0.08
C PHE A 31 -11.73 1.05 0.82
N ILE A 32 -10.71 0.50 1.49
CA ILE A 32 -10.85 -0.74 2.26
C ILE A 32 -11.81 -0.56 3.45
N LYS A 33 -11.82 0.61 4.10
CA LYS A 33 -12.78 0.92 5.17
C LYS A 33 -14.21 0.98 4.64
N THR A 34 -14.44 1.60 3.48
CA THR A 34 -15.76 1.58 2.84
C THR A 34 -16.19 0.15 2.52
N MET A 35 -15.30 -0.69 1.99
CA MET A 35 -15.61 -2.11 1.79
C MET A 35 -15.96 -2.82 3.11
N GLN A 36 -15.27 -2.48 4.20
CA GLN A 36 -15.56 -3.02 5.53
C GLN A 36 -16.94 -2.60 6.04
N GLU A 37 -17.34 -1.33 5.82
CA GLU A 37 -18.66 -0.81 6.16
C GLU A 37 -19.77 -1.52 5.37
N GLU A 38 -19.49 -1.89 4.11
CA GLU A 38 -20.36 -2.71 3.26
C GLU A 38 -20.34 -4.22 3.63
N GLY A 39 -19.63 -4.60 4.70
CA GLY A 39 -19.62 -5.96 5.26
C GLY A 39 -18.43 -6.84 4.86
N ALA A 40 -17.43 -6.32 4.16
CA ALA A 40 -16.22 -7.08 3.85
C ALA A 40 -15.36 -7.29 5.13
N SER A 41 -14.88 -8.52 5.34
CA SER A 41 -13.92 -8.78 6.39
C SER A 41 -12.53 -8.31 5.99
N LEU A 42 -11.84 -7.57 6.86
CA LEU A 42 -10.43 -7.23 6.63
C LEU A 42 -9.53 -8.47 6.55
N SER A 43 -9.93 -9.58 7.20
CA SER A 43 -9.20 -10.85 7.15
C SER A 43 -9.29 -11.56 5.79
N SER A 44 -10.27 -11.23 4.95
CA SER A 44 -10.37 -11.78 3.59
C SER A 44 -9.61 -10.96 2.55
N ILE A 45 -8.96 -9.87 2.96
CA ILE A 45 -8.20 -8.99 2.05
C ILE A 45 -6.74 -9.44 2.01
N HIS A 46 -6.23 -9.62 0.79
CA HIS A 46 -4.82 -9.88 0.52
C HIS A 46 -4.24 -8.77 -0.36
N LEU A 47 -3.26 -8.04 0.17
CA LEU A 47 -2.53 -7.01 -0.57
C LEU A 47 -1.22 -7.60 -1.12
N ILE A 48 -0.93 -7.34 -2.39
CA ILE A 48 0.33 -7.70 -3.04
C ILE A 48 0.97 -6.42 -3.56
N GLY A 49 2.17 -6.12 -3.09
CA GLY A 49 2.92 -4.93 -3.48
C GLY A 49 4.28 -5.30 -4.04
N VAL A 50 4.64 -4.71 -5.19
CA VAL A 50 5.94 -4.92 -5.86
C VAL A 50 6.80 -3.67 -5.69
N SER A 51 8.09 -3.80 -5.38
CA SER A 51 9.03 -2.67 -5.24
C SER A 51 8.53 -1.62 -4.22
N LEU A 52 8.30 -0.37 -4.62
CA LEU A 52 7.73 0.67 -3.74
C LEU A 52 6.30 0.34 -3.28
N GLY A 53 5.56 -0.45 -4.08
CA GLY A 53 4.22 -0.93 -3.74
C GLY A 53 4.20 -1.87 -2.53
N ALA A 54 5.32 -2.53 -2.21
CA ALA A 54 5.43 -3.33 -0.99
C ALA A 54 5.34 -2.43 0.26
N HIS A 55 6.01 -1.27 0.24
CA HIS A 55 5.92 -0.27 1.32
C HIS A 55 4.53 0.35 1.39
N LEU A 56 3.88 0.61 0.25
CA LEU A 56 2.47 1.04 0.21
C LEU A 56 1.55 0.05 0.93
N ALA A 57 1.68 -1.24 0.60
CA ALA A 57 0.90 -2.29 1.24
C ALA A 57 1.18 -2.37 2.76
N GLY A 58 2.43 -2.18 3.16
CA GLY A 58 2.83 -2.07 4.57
C GLY A 58 2.17 -0.89 5.28
N PHE A 59 2.16 0.30 4.69
CA PHE A 59 1.48 1.48 5.25
C PHE A 59 -0.02 1.28 5.39
N VAL A 60 -0.67 0.65 4.42
CA VAL A 60 -2.09 0.30 4.51
C VAL A 60 -2.35 -0.68 5.66
N GLY A 61 -1.50 -1.71 5.80
CA GLY A 61 -1.54 -2.63 6.93
C GLY A 61 -1.42 -1.92 8.28
N ALA A 62 -0.48 -0.97 8.39
CA ALA A 62 -0.27 -0.17 9.59
C ALA A 62 -1.48 0.72 9.91
N ASN A 63 -2.04 1.41 8.90
CA ASN A 63 -3.25 2.24 9.05
C ASN A 63 -4.47 1.43 9.51
N LEU A 64 -4.54 0.16 9.10
CA LEU A 64 -5.59 -0.78 9.49
C LEU A 64 -5.24 -1.56 10.77
N LYS A 65 -4.21 -1.13 11.52
CA LYS A 65 -3.75 -1.74 12.78
C LYS A 65 -3.46 -3.24 12.67
N GLY A 66 -2.94 -3.68 11.53
CA GLY A 66 -2.61 -5.08 11.27
C GLY A 66 -3.82 -6.01 11.10
N LYS A 67 -5.03 -5.48 10.89
CA LYS A 67 -6.24 -6.29 10.71
C LYS A 67 -6.43 -6.86 9.31
N ILE A 68 -5.57 -6.49 8.36
CA ILE A 68 -5.53 -7.07 7.01
C ILE A 68 -5.14 -8.54 7.10
N GLY A 69 -5.83 -9.40 6.34
CA GLY A 69 -5.59 -10.84 6.33
C GLY A 69 -4.19 -11.23 5.88
N ARG A 70 -3.68 -10.64 4.79
CA ARG A 70 -2.32 -10.92 4.31
C ARG A 70 -1.73 -9.75 3.53
N ILE A 71 -0.41 -9.57 3.64
CA ILE A 71 0.40 -8.69 2.78
C ILE A 71 1.53 -9.52 2.18
N THR A 72 1.77 -9.38 0.89
CA THR A 72 2.93 -9.95 0.19
C THR A 72 3.72 -8.83 -0.46
N GLY A 73 4.95 -8.62 0.00
CA GLY A 73 5.93 -7.76 -0.64
C GLY A 73 6.78 -8.57 -1.61
N LEU A 74 6.78 -8.21 -2.89
CA LEU A 74 7.62 -8.83 -3.92
C LEU A 74 8.74 -7.85 -4.28
N ASP A 75 9.97 -8.20 -3.91
CA ASP A 75 11.18 -7.39 -4.09
C ASP A 75 11.03 -5.95 -3.54
N PRO A 76 10.82 -5.77 -2.22
CA PRO A 76 10.63 -4.45 -1.62
C PRO A 76 11.85 -3.56 -1.86
N ALA A 77 11.63 -2.32 -2.30
CA ALA A 77 12.70 -1.38 -2.62
C ALA A 77 13.59 -1.10 -1.39
N GLY A 78 14.91 -1.26 -1.57
CA GLY A 78 15.92 -1.18 -0.49
C GLY A 78 16.35 0.23 -0.04
N PRO A 79 16.62 1.22 -0.93
CA PRO A 79 17.13 2.51 -0.49
C PRO A 79 16.12 3.21 0.45
N MET A 80 16.57 3.65 1.63
CA MET A 80 15.79 4.33 2.69
C MET A 80 14.82 3.49 3.56
N PHE A 81 14.77 2.15 3.42
CA PHE A 81 13.96 1.29 4.31
C PHE A 81 14.74 0.20 5.05
N THR A 82 15.97 -0.06 4.65
CA THR A 82 16.96 -0.83 5.43
C THR A 82 18.04 0.12 5.93
N SER A 83 18.05 0.36 7.24
CA SER A 83 19.24 0.77 7.99
C SER A 83 19.69 -0.38 8.88
#